data_AF-A0A3B7QXN6-F1
#
_entry.id   AF-A0A3B7QXN6-F1
#
_cell.length_a   1.000
_cell.length_b   1.000
_cell.length_c   1.000
_cell.angle_alpha   90.00
_cell.angle_beta   90.00
_cell.angle_gamma   90.00
#
_symmetry.space_group_name_H-M   'P 1'
#
loop_
_entity.id
_entity.type
_entity.pdbx_description
1 polymer ?
#
loop_
_entity_poly.entity_id
_entity_poly.type
_entity_poly.pdbx_seq_one_letter_code
_entity_poly.pdbx_strand_id
1 'polypeptide(L)'
;MQPAFANHLHLHLVPAGRRLDFEITPGNYAYVYRRCRNQQWQCVAQNACSPYLDKAPIDPQAAPEYVVRYRNAAGTVTAATPVVRADPAGLPGGPNWTNLA
;
A
#
# COMPACT_ATOMS: atom_id res chain seq x y z
N MET A 1 -27.64 -11.44 -9.36
CA MET A 1 -26.21 -11.64 -9.71
C MET A 1 -25.42 -10.59 -8.94
N GLN A 2 -24.56 -11.00 -8.00
CA GLN A 2 -23.79 -10.11 -7.12
C GLN A 2 -22.77 -9.27 -7.92
N PRO A 3 -22.52 -8.01 -7.55
CA PRO A 3 -21.42 -7.26 -8.14
C PRO A 3 -20.09 -7.87 -7.66
N ALA A 4 -19.16 -8.09 -8.58
CA ALA A 4 -17.79 -8.41 -8.25
C ALA A 4 -17.20 -7.21 -7.49
N PHE A 5 -16.89 -7.39 -6.21
CA PHE A 5 -16.17 -6.39 -5.41
C PHE A 5 -14.81 -6.18 -6.08
N ALA A 6 -14.66 -5.06 -6.80
CA ALA A 6 -13.37 -4.63 -7.25
C ALA A 6 -12.58 -4.22 -5.99
N ASN A 7 -11.77 -5.13 -5.44
CA ASN A 7 -10.85 -4.86 -4.34
C ASN A 7 -9.83 -3.82 -4.83
N HIS A 8 -10.20 -2.54 -4.73
CA HIS A 8 -9.40 -1.43 -5.21
C HIS A 8 -8.39 -1.05 -4.12
N LEU A 9 -7.13 -0.95 -4.52
CA LEU A 9 -6.06 -0.43 -3.68
C LEU A 9 -5.79 1.00 -4.11
N HIS A 10 -5.99 1.96 -3.22
CA HIS A 10 -5.64 3.35 -3.45
C HIS A 10 -4.33 3.68 -2.73
N LEU A 11 -3.38 4.23 -3.46
CA LEU A 11 -2.07 4.62 -2.94
C LEU A 11 -1.96 6.14 -2.96
N HIS A 12 -1.71 6.72 -1.79
CA HIS A 12 -1.51 8.14 -1.59
C HIS A 12 -0.10 8.40 -1.07
N LEU A 13 0.62 9.30 -1.74
CA LEU A 13 1.89 9.82 -1.25
C LEU A 13 1.60 10.98 -0.31
N VAL A 14 1.99 10.83 0.95
CA VAL A 14 1.82 11.83 2.01
C VAL A 14 3.17 12.16 2.64
N PRO A 15 3.34 13.32 3.30
CA PRO A 15 4.63 13.65 3.92
C PRO A 15 5.14 12.60 4.93
N ALA A 16 4.22 11.88 5.56
CA ALA A 16 4.54 10.83 6.53
C ALA A 16 4.88 9.46 5.90
N GLY A 17 4.75 9.29 4.58
CA GLY A 17 5.04 8.02 3.89
C GLY A 17 4.05 7.66 2.79
N ARG A 18 3.86 6.36 2.56
CA ARG A 18 2.94 5.82 1.56
C ARG A 18 1.70 5.30 2.25
N ARG A 19 0.58 6.00 2.11
CA ARG A 19 -0.71 5.60 2.65
C ARG A 19 -1.43 4.70 1.65
N LEU A 20 -1.91 3.56 2.13
CA LEU A 20 -2.67 2.57 1.37
C LEU A 20 -4.07 2.48 1.96
N ASP A 21 -5.06 2.77 1.13
CA ASP A 21 -6.48 2.63 1.45
C ASP A 21 -7.03 1.44 0.66
N PHE A 22 -7.64 0.49 1.38
CA PHE A 22 -8.23 -0.72 0.82
C PHE A 22 -9.41 -1.20 1.67
N GLU A 23 -10.29 -2.02 1.09
CA GLU A 23 -11.40 -2.62 1.82
C GLU A 23 -10.98 -3.97 2.43
N ILE A 24 -11.63 -4.36 3.54
CA ILE A 24 -11.42 -5.67 4.17
C ILE A 24 -12.81 -6.28 4.39
N THR A 25 -13.12 -7.35 3.66
CA THR A 25 -14.34 -8.13 3.88
C THR A 25 -14.21 -8.94 5.18
N PRO A 26 -15.27 -9.05 6.00
CA PRO A 26 -15.26 -9.89 7.20
C PRO A 26 -14.75 -11.31 6.94
N GLY A 27 -13.99 -11.86 7.88
CA GLY A 27 -13.38 -13.19 7.76
C GLY A 27 -12.10 -13.24 6.92
N ASN A 28 -11.67 -12.11 6.35
CA ASN A 28 -10.40 -11.98 5.65
C ASN A 28 -9.42 -11.08 6.41
N TYR A 29 -8.14 -11.39 6.27
CA TYR A 29 -7.03 -10.66 6.85
C TYR A 29 -6.14 -10.12 5.74
N ALA A 30 -5.86 -8.81 5.76
CA ALA A 30 -5.07 -8.16 4.74
C ALA A 30 -3.56 -8.28 5.03
N TYR A 31 -2.79 -8.66 4.02
CA TYR A 31 -1.34 -8.72 4.05
C TYR A 31 -0.80 -7.78 2.99
N VAL A 32 -0.07 -6.75 3.41
CA VAL A 32 0.51 -5.75 2.52
C VAL A 32 1.89 -6.22 2.08
N TYR A 33 2.10 -6.29 0.78
CA TYR A 33 3.38 -6.59 0.17
C TYR A 33 3.91 -5.38 -0.58
N ARG A 34 5.21 -5.20 -0.51
CA ARG A 34 5.94 -4.15 -1.20
C ARG A 34 7.14 -4.73 -1.94
N ARG A 35 7.46 -4.17 -3.10
CA ARG A 35 8.79 -4.33 -3.73
C ARG A 35 9.25 -3.03 -4.36
N CYS A 36 10.55 -2.87 -4.52
CA CYS A 36 11.10 -1.89 -5.46
C CYS A 36 11.54 -2.58 -6.74
N ARG A 37 11.89 -1.81 -7.78
CA ARG A 37 12.27 -2.34 -9.10
C ARG A 37 13.29 -3.48 -8.98
N ASN A 38 12.98 -4.62 -9.60
CA ASN A 38 13.78 -5.85 -9.62
C ASN A 38 14.03 -6.51 -8.25
N GLN A 39 13.35 -6.08 -7.18
CA GLN A 39 13.40 -6.74 -5.88
C GLN A 39 12.27 -7.76 -5.72
N GLN A 40 12.47 -8.71 -4.82
CA GLN A 40 11.42 -9.65 -4.41
C GLN A 40 10.34 -8.94 -3.59
N TRP A 41 9.11 -9.47 -3.62
CA TRP A 41 8.02 -9.01 -2.77
C TRP A 41 8.32 -9.29 -1.30
N GLN A 42 8.28 -8.24 -0.49
CA GLN A 42 8.42 -8.31 0.96
C GLN A 42 7.07 -8.08 1.61
N CYS A 43 6.67 -8.92 2.56
CA CYS A 43 5.50 -8.66 3.39
C CYS A 43 5.87 -7.58 4.42
N VAL A 44 5.29 -6.39 4.27
CA VAL A 44 5.58 -5.23 5.14
C VAL A 44 4.56 -5.07 6.26
N ALA A 45 3.38 -5.67 6.12
CA ALA A 45 2.38 -5.76 7.18
C ALA A 45 1.54 -7.03 7.04
N GLN A 46 1.21 -7.63 8.18
CA GLN A 46 0.28 -8.75 8.32
C GLN A 46 -0.92 -8.28 9.11
N ASN A 47 -2.11 -8.79 8.78
CA ASN A 47 -3.38 -8.37 9.40
C ASN A 47 -3.56 -6.84 9.41
N ALA A 48 -3.17 -6.19 8.32
CA ALA A 48 -3.18 -4.73 8.22
C ALA A 48 -4.61 -4.19 8.21
N CYS A 49 -4.82 -3.06 8.88
CA CYS A 49 -6.05 -2.29 8.79
C CYS A 49 -5.90 -1.18 7.74
N SER A 50 -7.02 -0.76 7.16
CA SER A 50 -7.08 0.40 6.28
C SER A 50 -7.54 1.65 7.06
N PRO A 51 -6.91 2.81 6.86
CA PRO A 51 -5.70 3.02 6.05
C PRO A 51 -4.45 2.44 6.71
N TYR A 52 -3.54 1.88 5.91
CA TYR A 52 -2.21 1.46 6.32
C TYR A 52 -1.16 2.47 5.85
N LEU A 53 -0.25 2.89 6.73
CA LEU A 53 0.82 3.84 6.39
C LEU A 53 2.18 3.15 6.43
N ASP A 54 2.79 2.95 5.27
CA ASP A 54 4.15 2.46 5.16
C ASP A 54 5.15 3.62 5.30
N LYS A 55 5.88 3.62 6.41
CA LYS A 55 6.89 4.63 6.76
C LYS A 55 8.32 4.17 6.52
N ALA A 56 8.54 2.93 6.07
CA ALA A 56 9.91 2.42 5.95
C ALA A 56 10.69 3.28 4.95
N PRO A 57 11.97 3.60 5.21
CA PRO A 57 12.77 4.40 4.30
C PRO A 57 12.91 3.69 2.96
N ILE A 58 12.69 4.42 1.87
CA ILE A 58 12.84 3.95 0.49
C ILE A 58 13.52 5.08 -0.27
N ASP A 59 14.45 4.73 -1.16
CA ASP A 59 15.03 5.67 -2.11
C ASP A 59 13.88 6.35 -2.90
N PRO A 60 13.79 7.69 -2.93
CA PRO A 60 12.75 8.41 -3.66
C PRO A 60 12.63 8.02 -5.14
N GLN A 61 13.70 7.51 -5.76
CA GLN A 61 13.71 7.06 -7.15
C GLN A 61 13.32 5.58 -7.33
N ALA A 62 13.14 4.82 -6.25
CA ALA A 62 12.90 3.38 -6.32
C ALA A 62 11.49 2.99 -6.80
N ALA A 63 10.56 3.95 -6.87
CA ALA A 63 9.18 3.80 -7.34
C ALA A 63 8.50 2.52 -6.80
N PRO A 64 8.30 2.40 -5.47
CA PRO A 64 7.85 1.15 -4.87
C PRO A 64 6.45 0.76 -5.36
N GLU A 65 6.27 -0.54 -5.55
CA GLU A 65 5.03 -1.18 -5.94
C GLU A 65 4.40 -1.88 -4.74
N TYR A 66 3.07 -1.87 -4.66
CA TYR A 66 2.30 -2.46 -3.58
C TYR A 66 1.20 -3.37 -4.09
N VAL A 67 0.92 -4.42 -3.32
CA VAL A 67 -0.24 -5.28 -3.49
C VAL A 67 -0.75 -5.72 -2.12
N VAL A 68 -2.06 -5.82 -1.96
CA VAL A 68 -2.68 -6.42 -0.79
C VAL A 68 -3.18 -7.81 -1.15
N ARG A 69 -2.79 -8.81 -0.37
CA ARG A 69 -3.33 -10.18 -0.47
C ARG A 69 -4.21 -10.44 0.74
N TYR A 70 -5.38 -10.98 0.51
CA TYR A 70 -6.33 -11.34 1.55
C TYR A 70 -6.20 -12.83 1.85
N ARG A 71 -6.18 -13.18 3.14
CA ARG A 71 -6.15 -14.56 3.60
C ARG A 71 -7.30 -14.83 4.54
N ASN A 72 -7.86 -16.04 4.50
CA ASN A 72 -8.82 -16.49 5.50
C ASN A 72 -8.10 -16.97 6.79
N ALA A 73 -8.87 -17.38 7.81
CA ALA A 73 -8.33 -17.88 9.07
C ALA A 73 -7.47 -19.16 8.94
N ALA A 74 -7.63 -19.92 7.85
CA ALA A 74 -6.79 -21.08 7.54
C ALA A 74 -5.46 -20.70 6.84
N GLY A 75 -5.23 -19.41 6.58
CA GLY A 75 -4.04 -18.90 5.90
C GLY A 75 -4.09 -18.98 4.37
N THR A 76 -5.19 -19.46 3.79
CA THR A 76 -5.37 -19.56 2.33
C THR A 76 -5.61 -18.18 1.73
N VAL A 77 -4.92 -17.86 0.63
CA VAL A 77 -5.15 -16.62 -0.13
C VAL A 77 -6.51 -16.68 -0.82
N THR A 78 -7.40 -15.76 -0.50
CA THR A 78 -8.77 -15.69 -1.03
C THR A 78 -8.91 -14.65 -2.15
N ALA A 79 -8.11 -13.59 -2.12
CA ALA A 79 -8.11 -12.54 -3.13
C ALA A 79 -6.80 -11.74 -3.11
N ALA A 80 -6.58 -10.93 -4.15
CA ALA A 80 -5.52 -9.92 -4.19
C ALA A 80 -5.99 -8.68 -4.94
N THR A 81 -5.45 -7.52 -4.59
CA THR A 81 -5.66 -6.27 -5.35
C THR A 81 -4.79 -6.28 -6.62
N PRO A 82 -5.07 -5.41 -7.60
CA PRO A 82 -4.09 -5.02 -8.59
C PRO A 82 -2.82 -4.44 -7.93
N VAL A 83 -1.70 -4.47 -8.67
CA VAL A 83 -0.47 -3.81 -8.24
C VAL A 83 -0.59 -2.31 -8.50
N VAL A 84 -0.27 -1.49 -7.50
CA VAL A 84 -0.20 -0.04 -7.63
C VAL A 84 1.23 0.44 -7.40
N ARG A 85 1.62 1.53 -8.04
CA ARG A 85 2.97 2.08 -7.98
C ARG A 85 2.95 3.48 -7.38
N ALA A 86 3.90 3.77 -6.50
CA ALA A 86 4.23 5.12 -6.10
C ALA A 86 5.10 5.75 -7.19
N ASP A 87 4.51 6.53 -8.09
CA ASP A 87 5.31 7.27 -9.07
C ASP A 87 6.09 8.40 -8.37
N PRO A 88 7.40 8.57 -8.65
CA PRO A 88 8.25 9.56 -7.99
C PRO A 88 7.74 11.00 -8.12
N ALA A 89 7.01 11.29 -9.21
CA ALA A 89 6.47 12.62 -9.51
C ALA A 89 5.34 13.07 -8.57
N GLY A 90 4.79 12.17 -7.74
CA GLY A 90 3.68 12.46 -6.84
C GLY A 90 4.06 12.78 -5.39
N LEU A 91 5.36 12.79 -5.04
CA LEU A 91 5.78 13.22 -3.71
C LEU A 91 5.60 14.74 -3.63
N PRO A 92 4.74 15.29 -2.73
CA PRO A 92 4.80 16.71 -2.43
C PRO A 92 6.23 17.00 -1.99
N GLY A 93 6.87 17.97 -2.65
CA GLY A 93 8.16 18.48 -2.23
C GLY A 93 8.15 18.66 -0.71
N GLY A 94 9.21 18.20 -0.05
CA GLY A 94 9.31 18.14 1.41
C GLY A 94 8.88 19.46 2.07
N PRO A 95 8.59 19.45 3.39
CA PRO A 95 8.05 20.62 4.07
C PRO A 95 8.93 21.85 3.79
N ASN A 96 8.41 22.79 3.01
CA ASN A 96 9.01 24.11 2.83
C ASN A 96 8.85 24.86 4.15
N TRP A 97 9.83 24.71 5.03
CA TRP A 97 9.99 25.47 6.27
C TRP A 97 10.42 26.93 6.02
N THR A 98 9.98 27.55 4.93
CA THR A 98 10.29 28.94 4.59
C THR A 98 9.00 29.70 4.37
N ASN A 99 8.46 30.26 5.46
CA ASN A 99 8.01 31.65 5.56
C ASN A 99 7.31 31.87 6.92
N LEU A 100 8.13 32.14 7.94
CA LEU A 100 7.76 32.94 9.11
C LEU A 100 8.96 33.85 9.36
N ALA A 101 8.99 34.96 8.61
CA ALA A 101 9.79 36.15 8.89
C ALA A 101 8.96 37.37 8.47
#